data_AF-A0A3S5HSW9-F1
#
_entry.id   AF-A0A3S5HSW9-F1
#
_cell.length_a   1.000
_cell.length_b   1.000
_cell.length_c   1.000
_cell.angle_alpha   90.00
_cell.angle_beta   90.00
_cell.angle_gamma   90.00
#
_symmetry.space_group_name_H-M   'P 1'
#
loop_
_entity.id
_entity.type
_entity.pdbx_description
1 polymer ?
#
loop_
_entity_poly.entity_id
_entity_poly.type
_entity_poly.pdbx_seq_one_letter_code
_entity_poly.pdbx_strand_id
1 'polypeptide(L)'
;NAIWAVSKGKMVCEGELTEEGFNGCGNKQPVIKKEGLNLVAFMKGEDNSEGKVILNGEKVHSIFKKISDEDIEVLGFDLAYSRPEWLILTVLLVPPPSVRPSIVMEGMLRAEDDLTHKLSDIIKSNTYLKKYEMEGAPGHIIRDYEQLLQFHVATLIDNDISGQPQALQKSGRPLKSISARLKGKEGRVRGNLMGKRVDFSARSVITADANISLEEVGVPLEVAKIHTFPER
;
A
#
# COMPACT_ATOMS: atom_id res chain seq x y z
N ASN A 1 2.66 14.70 -16.78
CA ASN A 1 4.11 14.46 -16.91
C ASN A 1 4.94 15.56 -17.56
N ALA A 2 4.35 16.56 -18.23
CA ALA A 2 5.12 17.66 -18.84
C ALA A 2 5.84 18.53 -17.79
N ILE A 3 5.15 18.90 -16.70
CA ILE A 3 5.73 19.72 -15.61
C ILE A 3 6.95 19.05 -15.00
N TRP A 4 6.87 17.77 -14.65
CA TRP A 4 8.02 17.04 -14.11
C TRP A 4 9.23 17.03 -15.06
N ALA A 5 9.01 16.89 -16.37
CA ALA A 5 10.09 16.88 -17.34
C ALA A 5 10.84 18.22 -17.41
N VAL A 6 10.12 19.34 -17.21
CA VAL A 6 10.70 20.68 -17.15
C VAL A 6 11.36 20.93 -15.79
N SER A 7 10.69 20.60 -14.70
CA SER A 7 11.15 20.91 -13.34
C SER A 7 12.35 20.06 -12.89
N LYS A 8 12.47 18.80 -13.33
CA LYS A 8 13.58 17.92 -12.91
C LYS A 8 14.97 18.43 -13.30
N GLY A 9 15.06 19.29 -14.33
CA GLY A 9 16.31 19.88 -14.79
C GLY A 9 16.68 21.17 -14.05
N LYS A 10 15.72 21.80 -13.35
CA LYS A 10 15.95 23.04 -12.61
C LYS A 10 16.58 22.71 -11.25
N MET A 11 17.84 23.10 -11.09
CA MET A 11 18.64 22.82 -9.90
C MET A 11 18.75 24.01 -8.94
N VAL A 12 18.07 25.12 -9.23
CA VAL A 12 18.01 26.33 -8.41
C VAL A 12 16.57 26.83 -8.39
N CYS A 13 16.08 27.25 -7.23
CA CYS A 13 14.80 27.92 -7.10
C CYS A 13 14.96 29.37 -7.56
N GLU A 14 14.86 29.56 -8.88
CA GLU A 14 14.75 30.87 -9.50
C GLU A 14 13.35 31.44 -9.23
N GLY A 15 13.28 32.76 -9.05
CA GLY A 15 12.03 33.48 -8.90
C GLY A 15 12.04 34.76 -9.71
N GLU A 16 10.87 35.33 -9.88
CA GLU A 16 10.61 36.60 -10.51
C GLU A 16 10.06 37.58 -9.48
N LEU A 17 10.29 38.88 -9.72
CA LEU A 17 9.71 39.94 -8.91
C LEU A 17 8.27 40.15 -9.39
N THR A 18 7.30 39.76 -8.58
CA THR A 18 5.88 40.00 -8.83
C THR A 18 5.39 41.19 -7.98
N GLU A 19 4.18 41.70 -8.26
CA GLU A 19 3.56 42.79 -7.47
C GLU A 19 3.38 42.41 -5.98
N GLU A 20 3.29 41.11 -5.68
CA GLU A 20 3.16 40.57 -4.32
C GLU A 20 4.52 40.21 -3.66
N GLY A 21 5.63 40.43 -4.36
CA GLY A 21 6.99 40.17 -3.87
C GLY A 21 7.80 39.21 -4.75
N PHE A 22 8.96 38.79 -4.26
CA PHE A 22 9.84 37.83 -4.94
C PHE A 22 9.37 36.40 -4.66
N ASN A 23 8.97 35.64 -5.69
CA ASN A 23 8.37 34.32 -5.54
C ASN A 23 9.39 33.15 -5.48
N GLY A 24 10.70 33.44 -5.51
CA GLY A 24 11.77 32.44 -5.41
C GLY A 24 12.55 32.54 -4.11
N CYS A 25 13.13 31.43 -3.66
CA CYS A 25 14.01 31.44 -2.47
C CYS A 25 15.51 31.41 -2.80
N GLY A 26 15.90 31.28 -4.07
CA GLY A 26 17.31 31.27 -4.50
C GLY A 26 18.11 30.02 -4.09
N ASN A 27 17.51 29.11 -3.32
CA ASN A 27 18.18 27.92 -2.82
C ASN A 27 18.44 26.90 -3.94
N LYS A 28 19.61 26.25 -3.89
CA LYS A 28 19.94 25.10 -4.74
C LYS A 28 19.03 23.93 -4.39
N GLN A 29 18.58 23.21 -5.42
CA GLN A 29 17.75 22.01 -5.30
C GLN A 29 18.64 20.76 -5.32
N PRO A 30 18.38 19.77 -4.44
CA PRO A 30 19.12 18.51 -4.46
C PRO A 30 18.65 17.60 -5.59
N VAL A 31 19.55 16.74 -6.08
CA VAL A 31 19.17 15.57 -6.87
C VAL A 31 18.67 14.51 -5.91
N ILE A 32 17.41 14.10 -6.04
CA ILE A 32 16.81 13.06 -5.19
C ILE A 32 16.95 11.71 -5.87
N LYS A 33 17.49 10.71 -5.15
CA LYS A 33 17.51 9.30 -5.57
C LYS A 33 16.79 8.43 -4.56
N LYS A 34 16.14 7.37 -5.04
CA LYS A 34 15.50 6.36 -4.20
C LYS A 34 16.49 5.26 -3.85
N GLU A 35 16.71 5.01 -2.57
CA GLU A 35 17.51 3.90 -2.05
C GLU A 35 16.62 3.04 -1.13
N GLY A 36 16.11 1.92 -1.65
CA GLY A 36 15.15 1.08 -0.91
C GLY A 36 13.85 1.82 -0.60
N LEU A 37 13.55 1.97 0.69
CA LEU A 37 12.40 2.74 1.20
C LEU A 37 12.75 4.23 1.47
N ASN A 38 14.02 4.60 1.40
CA ASN A 38 14.46 5.96 1.70
C ASN A 38 14.61 6.81 0.43
N LEU A 39 14.40 8.12 0.59
CA LEU A 39 14.77 9.11 -0.40
C LEU A 39 16.03 9.84 0.07
N VAL A 40 17.02 9.91 -0.80
CA VAL A 40 18.31 10.55 -0.52
C VAL A 40 18.47 11.76 -1.43
N ALA A 41 18.68 12.91 -0.81
CA ALA A 41 19.01 14.16 -1.46
C ALA A 41 20.53 14.32 -1.57
N PHE A 42 21.01 14.62 -2.78
CA PHE A 42 22.41 14.93 -3.07
C PHE A 42 22.52 16.37 -3.55
N MET A 43 23.31 17.20 -2.85
CA MET A 43 23.64 18.54 -3.32
C MET A 43 24.81 18.46 -4.31
N LYS A 44 24.60 18.97 -5.52
CA LYS A 44 25.63 18.97 -6.57
C LYS A 44 26.47 20.26 -6.44
N GLY A 45 27.75 20.14 -6.06
CA GLY A 45 28.69 21.28 -6.08
C GLY A 45 29.66 21.43 -4.91
N GLU A 46 29.74 20.49 -3.96
CA GLU A 46 30.82 20.44 -2.97
C GLU A 46 31.53 19.08 -3.10
N ASP A 47 32.84 19.10 -3.31
CA ASP A 47 33.69 17.92 -3.58
C ASP A 47 33.83 16.96 -2.38
N ASN A 48 33.15 17.25 -1.25
CA ASN A 48 33.11 16.39 -0.09
C ASN A 48 31.87 15.47 -0.14
N SER A 49 32.12 14.21 0.19
CA SER A 49 31.14 13.12 0.43
C SER A 49 30.06 13.43 1.48
N GLU A 50 30.01 14.65 2.02
CA GLU A 50 29.17 15.13 3.12
C GLU A 50 27.77 15.61 2.66
N GLY A 51 27.52 15.72 1.35
CA GLY A 51 26.25 16.22 0.81
C GLY A 51 25.07 15.23 0.77
N LYS A 52 25.18 14.03 1.39
CA LYS A 52 24.13 12.99 1.39
C LYS A 52 23.18 13.20 2.57
N VAL A 53 22.00 13.76 2.31
CA VAL A 53 20.96 13.96 3.33
C VAL A 53 19.79 13.00 3.07
N ILE A 54 19.44 12.18 4.06
CA ILE A 54 18.23 11.36 4.00
C ILE A 54 17.02 12.30 4.23
N LEU A 55 16.02 12.19 3.36
CA LEU A 55 14.78 12.95 3.49
C LEU A 55 13.81 12.17 4.39
N ASN A 56 13.67 12.62 5.63
CA ASN A 56 12.71 12.05 6.58
C ASN A 56 11.27 12.40 6.18
N GLY A 57 10.32 11.57 6.62
CA GLY A 57 8.89 11.76 6.33
C GLY A 57 8.35 13.10 6.82
N GLU A 58 8.79 13.56 7.99
CA GLU A 58 8.40 14.86 8.56
C GLU A 58 8.81 16.04 7.68
N LYS A 59 10.05 16.01 7.16
CA LYS A 59 10.57 17.06 6.30
C LYS A 59 9.81 17.12 4.99
N VAL A 60 9.52 15.97 4.38
CA VAL A 60 8.74 15.89 3.14
C VAL A 60 7.29 16.36 3.38
N HIS A 61 6.66 15.94 4.47
CA HIS A 61 5.32 16.39 4.85
C HIS A 61 5.24 17.91 5.03
N SER A 62 6.24 18.50 5.70
CA SER A 62 6.33 19.96 5.89
C SER A 62 6.53 20.71 4.59
N ILE A 63 7.24 20.14 3.61
CA ILE A 63 7.40 20.71 2.27
C ILE A 63 6.07 20.63 1.51
N PHE A 64 5.41 19.47 1.49
CA PHE A 64 4.14 19.29 0.79
C PHE A 64 3.03 20.20 1.32
N LYS A 65 2.99 20.42 2.63
CA LYS A 65 2.03 21.35 3.25
C LYS A 65 2.23 22.83 2.85
N LYS A 66 3.43 23.20 2.40
CA LYS A 66 3.77 24.57 1.98
C LYS A 66 3.50 24.84 0.50
N ILE A 67 3.13 23.82 -0.29
CA ILE A 67 2.76 24.00 -1.68
C ILE A 67 1.45 24.78 -1.74
N SER A 68 1.36 25.78 -2.61
CA SER A 68 0.16 26.60 -2.79
C SER A 68 -0.98 25.78 -3.40
N ASP A 69 -2.24 26.17 -3.17
CA ASP A 69 -3.38 25.45 -3.72
C ASP A 69 -3.39 25.48 -5.27
N GLU A 70 -2.96 26.59 -5.86
CA GLU A 70 -2.79 26.74 -7.31
C GLU A 70 -1.76 25.75 -7.87
N ASP A 71 -0.61 25.62 -7.21
CA ASP A 71 0.43 24.65 -7.62
C ASP A 71 -0.05 23.20 -7.46
N ILE A 72 -0.85 22.91 -6.44
CA ILE A 72 -1.42 21.56 -6.21
C ILE A 72 -2.29 21.15 -7.40
N GLU A 73 -3.18 22.04 -7.87
CA GLU A 73 -4.03 21.78 -9.03
C GLU A 73 -3.21 21.63 -10.32
N VAL A 74 -2.21 22.50 -10.52
CA VAL A 74 -1.30 22.44 -11.68
C VAL A 74 -0.52 21.11 -11.71
N LEU A 75 -0.11 20.59 -10.55
CA LEU A 75 0.53 19.28 -10.43
C LEU A 75 -0.42 18.10 -10.73
N GLY A 76 -1.72 18.34 -10.81
CA GLY A 76 -2.76 17.36 -11.12
C GLY A 76 -3.36 16.69 -9.89
N PHE A 77 -3.21 17.29 -8.71
CA PHE A 77 -3.88 16.86 -7.49
C PHE A 77 -5.19 17.61 -7.30
N ASP A 78 -6.11 16.99 -6.55
CA ASP A 78 -7.40 17.58 -6.18
C ASP A 78 -7.36 18.06 -4.72
N LEU A 79 -7.79 19.30 -4.48
CA LEU A 79 -7.74 19.95 -3.18
C LEU A 79 -8.65 19.27 -2.13
N ALA A 80 -9.76 18.66 -2.55
CA ALA A 80 -10.71 18.02 -1.66
C ALA A 80 -10.39 16.54 -1.39
N TYR A 81 -9.82 15.84 -2.38
CA TYR A 81 -9.70 14.38 -2.35
C TYR A 81 -8.26 13.84 -2.36
N SER A 82 -7.26 14.64 -2.75
CA SER A 82 -5.91 14.11 -2.96
C SER A 82 -4.79 15.14 -2.74
N ARG A 83 -4.83 15.88 -1.62
CA ARG A 83 -3.73 16.80 -1.30
C ARG A 83 -2.40 16.02 -1.13
N PRO A 84 -1.27 16.57 -1.62
CA PRO A 84 0.00 15.85 -1.69
C PRO A 84 0.54 15.45 -0.31
N GLU A 85 0.27 16.22 0.74
CA GLU A 85 0.70 15.89 2.11
C GLU A 85 0.09 14.58 2.62
N TRP A 86 -1.06 14.13 2.09
CA TRP A 86 -1.70 12.87 2.46
C TRP A 86 -0.98 11.64 1.91
N LEU A 87 -0.01 11.82 1.00
CA LEU A 87 0.88 10.75 0.59
C LEU A 87 1.79 10.28 1.75
N ILE A 88 2.00 11.12 2.77
CA ILE A 88 2.72 10.78 3.98
C ILE A 88 1.71 10.32 5.04
N LEU A 89 1.79 9.05 5.43
CA LEU A 89 0.88 8.45 6.40
C LEU A 89 1.19 8.93 7.83
N THR A 90 0.34 9.80 8.37
CA THR A 90 0.38 10.22 9.78
C THR A 90 -0.58 9.43 10.66
N VAL A 91 -1.73 9.02 10.10
CA VAL A 91 -2.74 8.20 10.76
C VAL A 91 -2.96 6.93 9.92
N LEU A 92 -2.66 5.77 10.49
CA LEU A 92 -2.89 4.49 9.84
C LEU A 92 -4.27 3.93 10.22
N LEU A 93 -5.12 3.72 9.22
CA LEU A 93 -6.44 3.13 9.41
C LEU A 93 -6.33 1.62 9.73
N VAL A 94 -7.04 1.19 10.78
CA VAL A 94 -7.05 -0.23 11.18
C VAL A 94 -8.30 -0.91 10.60
N PRO A 95 -8.14 -1.94 9.76
CA PRO A 95 -9.28 -2.65 9.19
C PRO A 95 -10.05 -3.45 10.27
N PRO A 96 -11.39 -3.51 10.17
CA PRO A 96 -12.24 -4.24 11.12
C PRO A 96 -12.03 -5.77 11.00
N PRO A 97 -12.45 -6.56 12.01
CA PRO A 97 -12.32 -8.02 12.01
C PRO A 97 -12.90 -8.73 10.78
N SER A 98 -13.92 -8.16 10.12
CA SER A 98 -14.49 -8.70 8.88
C SER A 98 -13.49 -8.77 7.71
N VAL A 99 -12.46 -7.90 7.70
CA VAL A 99 -11.40 -7.87 6.69
C VAL A 99 -10.21 -8.75 7.10
N ARG A 100 -10.04 -8.98 8.41
CA ARG A 100 -8.96 -9.76 9.02
C ARG A 100 -9.53 -10.88 9.93
N PRO A 101 -10.17 -11.90 9.33
CA PRO A 101 -10.91 -12.91 10.08
C PRO A 101 -9.98 -13.78 10.93
N SER A 102 -10.41 -14.11 12.14
CA SER A 102 -9.75 -15.12 12.97
C SER A 102 -10.40 -16.48 12.79
N ILE A 103 -9.59 -17.54 12.88
CA ILE A 103 -10.03 -18.93 12.81
C ILE A 103 -9.81 -19.54 14.20
N VAL A 104 -10.89 -20.04 14.80
CA VAL A 104 -10.84 -20.81 16.03
C VAL A 104 -10.93 -22.28 15.65
N MET A 105 -9.91 -23.07 15.98
CA MET A 105 -9.95 -24.52 15.79
C MET A 105 -10.65 -25.18 16.99
N GLU A 106 -11.08 -26.43 16.87
CA GLU A 106 -11.60 -27.19 18.01
C GLU A 106 -10.48 -27.40 19.05
N GLY A 107 -10.69 -26.90 20.26
CA GLY A 107 -9.63 -26.70 21.27
C GLY A 107 -9.08 -25.27 21.23
N MET A 108 -8.67 -24.70 22.37
CA MET A 108 -8.34 -23.26 22.59
C MET A 108 -7.32 -22.57 21.64
N LEU A 109 -6.86 -23.23 20.57
CA LEU A 109 -5.97 -22.69 19.57
C LEU A 109 -6.70 -21.70 18.65
N ARG A 110 -6.23 -20.45 18.67
CA ARG A 110 -6.67 -19.37 17.77
C ARG A 110 -5.59 -19.10 16.73
N ALA A 111 -5.98 -19.09 15.46
CA ALA A 111 -5.16 -18.64 14.34
C ALA A 111 -5.69 -17.28 13.86
N GLU A 112 -4.87 -16.24 14.03
CA GLU A 112 -5.19 -14.89 13.58
C GLU A 112 -4.74 -14.66 12.13
N ASP A 113 -5.41 -13.73 11.45
CA ASP A 113 -5.04 -13.32 10.09
C ASP A 113 -3.65 -12.66 10.05
N ASP A 114 -2.94 -12.83 8.92
CA ASP A 114 -1.62 -12.23 8.69
C ASP A 114 -1.59 -10.70 8.90
N LEU A 115 -2.69 -9.99 8.55
CA LEU A 115 -2.81 -8.56 8.78
C LEU A 115 -2.82 -8.24 10.28
N THR A 116 -3.48 -9.06 11.11
CA THR A 116 -3.51 -8.88 12.57
C THR A 116 -2.10 -9.02 13.16
N HIS A 117 -1.33 -10.01 12.71
CA HIS A 117 0.07 -10.16 13.12
C HIS A 117 0.90 -8.94 12.74
N LYS A 118 0.78 -8.47 11.50
CA LYS A 118 1.55 -7.32 11.03
C LYS A 118 1.18 -6.02 11.74
N LEU A 119 -0.11 -5.80 12.00
CA LEU A 119 -0.60 -4.66 12.79
C LEU A 119 -0.04 -4.68 14.23
N SER A 120 0.05 -5.86 14.84
CA SER A 120 0.69 -6.00 16.17
C SER A 120 2.15 -5.57 16.14
N ASP A 121 2.90 -5.95 15.10
CA ASP A 121 4.30 -5.54 14.96
C ASP A 121 4.45 -4.04 14.71
N ILE A 122 3.56 -3.43 13.89
CA ILE A 122 3.53 -1.97 13.68
C ILE A 122 3.32 -1.24 15.02
N ILE A 123 2.34 -1.68 15.82
CA ILE A 123 2.05 -1.06 17.12
C ILE A 123 3.25 -1.17 18.08
N LYS A 124 3.90 -2.34 18.12
CA LYS A 124 5.10 -2.55 18.95
C LYS A 124 6.22 -1.61 18.53
N SER A 125 6.57 -1.61 17.24
CA SER A 125 7.65 -0.75 16.71
C SER A 125 7.36 0.73 16.94
N ASN A 126 6.11 1.17 16.76
CA ASN A 126 5.69 2.55 17.05
C ASN A 126 5.81 2.90 18.54
N THR A 127 5.43 1.99 19.43
CA THR A 127 5.54 2.19 20.88
C THR A 127 7.00 2.26 21.32
N TYR A 128 7.86 1.41 20.76
CA TYR A 128 9.30 1.46 21.01
C TYR A 128 9.94 2.73 20.50
N LEU A 129 9.62 3.16 19.26
CA LEU A 129 10.13 4.41 18.70
C LEU A 129 9.80 5.60 19.60
N LYS A 130 8.52 5.72 20.01
CA LYS A 130 8.07 6.77 20.94
C LYS A 130 8.79 6.71 22.28
N LYS A 131 9.02 5.51 22.82
CA LYS A 131 9.75 5.34 24.09
C LYS A 131 11.20 5.81 23.98
N TYR A 132 11.93 5.40 22.93
CA TYR A 132 13.33 5.79 22.72
C TYR A 132 13.48 7.29 22.45
N GLU A 133 12.52 7.90 21.78
CA GLU A 133 12.48 9.35 21.58
C GLU A 133 12.31 10.09 22.91
N MET A 134 11.40 9.64 23.78
CA MET A 134 11.19 10.23 25.11
C MET A 134 12.37 10.04 26.06
N GLU A 135 13.09 8.91 25.95
CA GLU A 135 14.29 8.61 26.75
C GLU A 135 15.54 9.36 26.26
N GLY A 136 15.45 10.09 25.14
CA GLY A 136 16.58 10.81 24.57
C GLY A 136 17.64 9.88 23.99
N ALA A 137 17.23 8.75 23.41
CA ALA A 137 18.15 7.82 22.77
C ALA A 137 18.96 8.52 21.65
N PRO A 138 20.19 8.06 21.39
CA PRO A 138 21.00 8.58 20.30
C PRO A 138 20.27 8.56 18.94
N GLY A 139 20.44 9.61 18.14
CA GLY A 139 19.70 9.79 16.89
C GLY A 139 19.87 8.65 15.87
N HIS A 140 20.99 7.93 15.88
CA HIS A 140 21.17 6.75 15.02
C HIS A 140 20.22 5.60 15.40
N ILE A 141 19.96 5.39 16.70
CA ILE A 141 19.03 4.37 17.18
C ILE A 141 17.60 4.73 16.79
N ILE A 142 17.20 5.99 16.97
CA ILE A 142 15.88 6.49 16.57
C ILE A 142 15.66 6.25 15.06
N ARG A 143 16.68 6.56 14.23
CA ARG A 143 16.61 6.34 12.79
C ARG A 143 16.46 4.86 12.42
N ASP A 144 17.14 3.96 13.12
CA ASP A 144 17.02 2.52 12.86
C ASP A 144 15.60 2.01 13.21
N TYR A 145 15.00 2.49 14.30
CA TYR A 145 13.60 2.19 14.65
C TYR A 145 12.60 2.86 13.71
N GLU A 146 12.88 4.06 13.20
CA GLU A 146 12.07 4.73 12.18
C GLU A 146 12.04 3.91 10.88
N GLN A 147 13.19 3.42 10.42
CA GLN A 147 13.29 2.53 9.27
C GLN A 147 12.57 1.20 9.50
N LEU A 148 12.65 0.64 10.70
CA LEU A 148 11.92 -0.55 11.06
C LEU A 148 10.39 -0.33 10.99
N LEU A 149 9.89 0.78 11.56
CA LEU A 149 8.48 1.14 11.48
C LEU A 149 8.04 1.31 10.02
N GLN A 150 8.83 2.02 9.22
CA GLN A 150 8.57 2.22 7.79
C GLN A 150 8.51 0.88 7.05
N PHE A 151 9.43 -0.05 7.33
CA PHE A 151 9.41 -1.40 6.77
C PHE A 151 8.13 -2.14 7.12
N HIS A 152 7.68 -2.10 8.38
CA HIS A 152 6.45 -2.78 8.79
C HIS A 152 5.20 -2.20 8.14
N VAL A 153 5.10 -0.87 8.01
CA VAL A 153 3.99 -0.21 7.34
C VAL A 153 4.00 -0.50 5.83
N ALA A 154 5.17 -0.44 5.19
CA ALA A 154 5.30 -0.73 3.76
C ALA A 154 4.89 -2.17 3.43
N THR A 155 5.38 -3.15 4.20
CA THR A 155 5.09 -4.58 3.99
C THR A 155 3.66 -5.00 4.37
N LEU A 156 2.92 -4.20 5.14
CA LEU A 156 1.48 -4.37 5.33
C LEU A 156 0.72 -4.16 4.00
N ILE A 157 1.10 -3.11 3.26
CA ILE A 157 0.46 -2.72 2.00
C ILE A 157 0.94 -3.62 0.87
N ASP A 158 2.26 -3.76 0.71
CA ASP A 158 2.89 -4.58 -0.32
C ASP A 158 4.13 -5.27 0.23
N ASN A 159 4.15 -6.60 0.21
CA ASN A 159 5.24 -7.41 0.73
C ASN A 159 6.23 -7.82 -0.37
N ASP A 160 5.90 -7.56 -1.64
CA ASP A 160 6.73 -7.93 -2.80
C ASP A 160 7.50 -6.72 -3.34
N ILE A 161 7.94 -5.84 -2.43
CA ILE A 161 8.71 -4.64 -2.78
C ILE A 161 10.12 -5.05 -3.24
N SER A 162 10.48 -4.67 -4.46
CA SER A 162 11.82 -4.94 -5.01
C SER A 162 12.93 -4.32 -4.16
N GLY A 163 13.97 -5.10 -3.86
CA GLY A 163 15.12 -4.65 -3.08
C GLY A 163 14.87 -4.55 -1.57
N GLN A 164 13.74 -5.06 -1.06
CA GLN A 164 13.47 -5.19 0.37
C GLN A 164 13.27 -6.66 0.74
N PRO A 165 13.68 -7.08 1.95
CA PRO A 165 13.41 -8.43 2.42
C PRO A 165 11.90 -8.64 2.60
N GLN A 166 11.41 -9.83 2.25
CA GLN A 166 10.00 -10.16 2.50
C GLN A 166 9.76 -10.33 4.01
N ALA A 167 8.64 -9.81 4.49
CA ALA A 167 8.18 -10.08 5.84
C ALA A 167 7.67 -11.53 5.93
N LEU A 168 8.31 -12.32 6.78
CA LEU A 168 8.00 -13.73 7.00
C LEU A 168 7.26 -13.91 8.33
N GLN A 169 6.33 -14.87 8.35
CA GLN A 169 5.74 -15.39 9.57
C GLN A 169 6.79 -16.22 10.33
N LYS A 170 6.54 -16.52 11.62
CA LYS A 170 7.42 -17.40 12.43
C LYS A 170 7.68 -18.78 11.79
N SER A 171 6.76 -19.24 10.94
CA SER A 171 6.88 -20.47 10.17
C SER A 171 7.75 -20.36 8.91
N GLY A 172 8.29 -19.18 8.59
CA GLY A 172 9.04 -18.93 7.35
C GLY A 172 8.17 -18.67 6.12
N ARG A 173 6.83 -18.73 6.25
CA ARG A 173 5.89 -18.39 5.16
C ARG A 173 5.82 -16.86 4.98
N PRO A 174 5.89 -16.32 3.74
CA PRO A 174 5.64 -14.90 3.50
C PRO A 174 4.25 -14.46 3.93
N LEU A 175 4.15 -13.30 4.58
CA LEU A 175 2.88 -12.71 4.99
C LEU A 175 2.10 -12.23 3.77
N LYS A 176 0.77 -12.47 3.75
CA LYS A 176 -0.11 -11.96 2.70
C LYS A 176 -0.48 -10.49 2.96
N SER A 177 0.13 -9.59 2.20
CA SER A 177 -0.16 -8.15 2.20
C SER A 177 -1.56 -7.81 1.64
N ILE A 178 -2.00 -6.57 1.82
CA ILE A 178 -3.25 -6.08 1.24
C ILE A 178 -3.22 -6.15 -0.29
N SER A 179 -2.11 -5.72 -0.90
CA SER A 179 -1.94 -5.77 -2.36
C SER A 179 -1.99 -7.19 -2.91
N ALA A 180 -1.37 -8.15 -2.21
CA ALA A 180 -1.41 -9.57 -2.60
C ALA A 180 -2.82 -10.17 -2.54
N ARG A 181 -3.71 -9.65 -1.67
CA ARG A 181 -5.13 -10.05 -1.64
C ARG A 181 -5.91 -9.50 -2.82
N LEU A 182 -5.56 -8.31 -3.32
CA LEU A 182 -6.29 -7.66 -4.42
C LEU A 182 -5.82 -8.13 -5.80
N LYS A 183 -4.50 -8.27 -5.98
CA LYS A 183 -3.85 -8.63 -7.24
C LYS A 183 -3.85 -10.15 -7.47
N GLY A 184 -3.56 -10.55 -8.71
CA GLY A 184 -3.35 -11.95 -9.08
C GLY A 184 -4.62 -12.69 -9.54
N LYS A 185 -4.43 -13.95 -9.98
CA LYS A 185 -5.51 -14.78 -10.53
C LYS A 185 -6.56 -15.14 -9.48
N GLU A 186 -6.09 -15.44 -8.27
CA GLU A 186 -6.93 -15.76 -7.09
C GLU A 186 -7.20 -14.53 -6.21
N GLY A 187 -6.80 -13.34 -6.65
CA GLY A 187 -7.05 -12.09 -5.94
C GLY A 187 -8.53 -11.70 -5.95
N ARG A 188 -8.93 -10.79 -5.07
CA ARG A 188 -10.34 -10.40 -4.91
C ARG A 188 -10.96 -9.86 -6.20
N VAL A 189 -10.24 -9.07 -7.00
CA VAL A 189 -10.79 -8.45 -8.21
C VAL A 189 -11.15 -9.52 -9.24
N ARG A 190 -10.21 -10.40 -9.59
CA ARG A 190 -10.45 -11.42 -10.61
C ARG A 190 -11.19 -12.64 -10.07
N GLY A 191 -10.79 -13.13 -8.91
CA GLY A 191 -11.30 -14.37 -8.32
C GLY A 191 -12.64 -14.24 -7.60
N ASN A 192 -13.00 -13.06 -7.09
CA ASN A 192 -14.23 -12.89 -6.32
C ASN A 192 -15.25 -11.99 -7.00
N LEU A 193 -14.82 -10.94 -7.72
CA LEU A 193 -15.72 -10.03 -8.41
C LEU A 193 -16.01 -10.47 -9.85
N MET A 194 -14.99 -10.87 -10.62
CA MET A 194 -15.19 -11.28 -12.02
C MET A 194 -15.62 -12.74 -12.21
N GLY A 195 -15.26 -13.64 -11.30
CA GLY A 195 -15.52 -15.08 -11.43
C GLY A 195 -15.85 -15.73 -10.10
N LYS A 196 -17.09 -15.55 -9.63
CA LYS A 196 -17.52 -16.10 -8.34
C LYS A 196 -18.04 -17.53 -8.49
N ARG A 197 -17.87 -18.35 -7.45
CA ARG A 197 -18.64 -19.58 -7.30
C ARG A 197 -20.09 -19.22 -7.02
N VAL A 198 -21.00 -19.90 -7.70
CA VAL A 198 -22.44 -19.66 -7.60
C VAL A 198 -23.12 -20.89 -7.01
N ASP A 199 -24.06 -20.64 -6.13
CA ASP A 199 -24.98 -21.66 -5.64
C ASP A 199 -25.96 -22.04 -6.76
N PHE A 200 -26.67 -23.16 -6.59
CA PHE A 200 -27.61 -23.67 -7.59
C PHE A 200 -26.99 -23.94 -8.96
N SER A 201 -25.74 -24.43 -8.99
CA SER A 201 -25.10 -24.96 -10.20
C SER A 201 -24.64 -26.40 -10.01
N ALA A 202 -24.74 -27.21 -11.07
CA ALA A 202 -24.20 -28.56 -11.13
C ALA A 202 -23.36 -28.77 -12.40
N ARG A 203 -22.46 -29.74 -12.34
CA ARG A 203 -21.61 -30.15 -13.47
C ARG A 203 -21.54 -31.67 -13.51
N SER A 204 -21.79 -32.26 -14.68
CA SER A 204 -21.63 -33.69 -14.95
C SER A 204 -21.04 -33.91 -16.33
N VAL A 205 -20.64 -35.15 -16.62
CA VAL A 205 -20.20 -35.59 -17.95
C VAL A 205 -21.42 -35.67 -18.88
N ILE A 206 -21.27 -35.19 -20.10
CA ILE A 206 -22.33 -35.24 -21.13
C ILE A 206 -22.33 -36.58 -21.85
N THR A 207 -23.52 -37.08 -22.18
CA THR A 207 -23.73 -38.25 -23.07
C THR A 207 -24.80 -37.87 -24.08
N ALA A 208 -24.65 -38.31 -25.33
CA ALA A 208 -25.61 -38.02 -26.39
C ALA A 208 -26.85 -38.92 -26.27
N ASP A 209 -28.04 -38.34 -26.44
CA ASP A 209 -29.31 -39.06 -26.56
C ASP A 209 -30.04 -38.56 -27.82
N ALA A 210 -30.47 -39.48 -28.68
CA ALA A 210 -31.14 -39.15 -29.94
C ALA A 210 -32.66 -38.92 -29.77
N ASN A 211 -33.22 -39.22 -28.58
CA ASN A 211 -34.66 -39.15 -28.33
C ASN A 211 -35.12 -37.82 -27.71
N ILE A 212 -34.21 -36.91 -27.40
CA ILE A 212 -34.51 -35.59 -26.81
C ILE A 212 -34.55 -34.51 -27.88
N SER A 213 -35.37 -33.49 -27.67
CA SER A 213 -35.49 -32.34 -28.59
C SER A 213 -34.26 -31.44 -28.51
N LEU A 214 -34.04 -30.60 -29.54
CA LEU A 214 -32.89 -29.68 -29.58
C LEU A 214 -32.84 -28.68 -28.42
N GLU A 215 -34.01 -28.32 -27.87
CA GLU A 215 -34.15 -27.36 -26.76
C GLU A 215 -34.12 -28.03 -25.38
N GLU A 216 -34.09 -29.36 -25.32
CA GLU A 216 -34.17 -30.13 -24.08
C GLU A 216 -32.77 -30.53 -23.57
N VAL A 217 -32.64 -30.68 -22.25
CA VAL A 217 -31.44 -31.21 -21.61
C VAL A 217 -31.84 -32.28 -20.59
N GLY A 218 -31.26 -33.48 -20.75
CA GLY A 218 -31.45 -34.56 -19.79
C GLY A 218 -30.74 -34.25 -18.47
N VAL A 219 -31.50 -34.05 -17.39
CA VAL A 219 -30.95 -33.84 -16.05
C VAL A 219 -31.09 -35.12 -15.23
N PRO A 220 -30.00 -35.70 -14.69
CA PRO A 220 -30.08 -36.87 -13.82
C PRO A 220 -30.98 -36.61 -12.60
N LEU A 221 -31.77 -37.61 -12.22
CA LEU A 221 -32.71 -37.50 -11.10
C LEU A 221 -32.01 -37.10 -9.78
N GLU A 222 -30.78 -37.55 -9.57
CA GLU A 222 -29.97 -37.17 -8.40
C GLU A 222 -29.70 -35.67 -8.35
N VAL A 223 -29.37 -35.05 -9.49
CA VAL A 223 -29.13 -33.60 -9.59
C VAL A 223 -30.44 -32.85 -9.42
N ALA A 224 -31.51 -33.29 -10.09
CA ALA A 224 -32.82 -32.67 -10.02
C ALA A 224 -33.40 -32.65 -8.59
N LYS A 225 -33.12 -33.69 -7.78
CA LYS A 225 -33.55 -33.74 -6.37
C LYS A 225 -32.83 -32.75 -5.46
N ILE A 226 -31.61 -32.33 -5.81
CA ILE A 226 -30.80 -31.39 -5.02
C ILE A 226 -31.16 -29.94 -5.39
N HIS A 227 -31.39 -29.67 -6.68
CA HIS A 227 -31.74 -28.34 -7.15
C HIS A 227 -33.18 -27.98 -6.78
N THR A 228 -33.35 -26.84 -6.12
CA THR A 228 -34.66 -26.30 -5.77
C THR A 228 -34.89 -24.99 -6.52
N PHE A 229 -36.15 -24.75 -6.87
CA PHE A 229 -36.61 -23.48 -7.44
C PHE A 229 -37.68 -22.90 -6.50
N PRO A 230 -37.51 -21.66 -5.99
CA PRO A 230 -38.51 -21.05 -5.13
C PRO A 230 -39.69 -20.55 -5.97
N GLU A 231 -40.75 -21.35 -6.03
CA GLU A 231 -42.02 -20.97 -6.66
C GLU A 231 -42.85 -20.07 -5.71
N ARG A 232 -43.57 -19.09 -6.27
CA ARG A 232 -44.38 -18.12 -5.52
C ARG A 232 -45.76 -18.65 -5.19
#